data_AF-K9PW68-F1
#
_entry.id   AF-K9PW68-F1
#
_cell.length_a   1.000
_cell.length_b   1.000
_cell.length_c   1.000
_cell.angle_alpha   90.00
_cell.angle_beta   90.00
_cell.angle_gamma   90.00
#
_symmetry.space_group_name_H-M   'P 1'
#
loop_
_entity.id
_entity.type
_entity.pdbx_description
1 polymer ?
#
loop_
_entity_poly.entity_id
_entity_poly.type
_entity_poly.pdbx_seq_one_letter_code
_entity_poly.pdbx_strand_id
1 'polypeptide(L)'
;MKAQKFYELTREQIKHEDQLLNNRTTWLLVLQGFLFSAYSISISAEAIALNHNSFQELEERLNLVRKCIAISGITSSIVIAIGILAASRSIYALVKSWDKNFDQQQKSQYPQIIGKELLGIRGGLIPVLVLPVFVFPFTWAFLSPFLLIRIITGISIIIFFIFLIALDKNS
;
A
#
# COMPACT_ATOMS: atom_id res chain seq x y z
N MET A 1 -24.11 -20.16 -23.89
CA MET A 1 -23.81 -20.91 -22.64
C MET A 1 -22.37 -20.72 -22.14
N LYS A 2 -21.31 -20.89 -22.95
CA LYS A 2 -19.91 -20.68 -22.49
C LYS A 2 -19.61 -19.24 -22.05
N ALA A 3 -20.08 -18.24 -22.81
CA ALA A 3 -19.85 -16.82 -22.50
C ALA A 3 -20.52 -16.38 -21.19
N GLN A 4 -21.77 -16.76 -20.96
CA GLN A 4 -22.50 -16.46 -19.73
C GLN A 4 -21.78 -17.01 -18.48
N LYS A 5 -21.42 -18.30 -18.50
CA LYS A 5 -20.72 -18.92 -17.37
C LYS A 5 -19.37 -18.25 -17.09
N PHE A 6 -18.62 -17.89 -18.14
CA PHE A 6 -17.36 -17.17 -17.97
C PHE A 6 -17.59 -15.78 -17.38
N TYR A 7 -18.61 -15.05 -17.85
CA TYR A 7 -18.98 -13.75 -17.32
C TYR A 7 -19.31 -13.82 -15.83
N GLU A 8 -20.17 -14.77 -15.44
CA GLU A 8 -20.58 -14.97 -14.04
C GLU A 8 -19.38 -15.25 -13.13
N LEU A 9 -18.52 -16.19 -13.53
CA LEU A 9 -17.29 -16.51 -12.78
C LEU A 9 -16.33 -15.33 -12.68
N THR A 10 -16.15 -14.58 -13.77
CA THR A 10 -15.29 -13.38 -13.78
C THR A 10 -15.83 -12.32 -12.83
N ARG A 11 -17.14 -12.07 -12.87
CA ARG A 11 -17.80 -11.09 -12.02
C ARG A 11 -17.74 -11.49 -10.53
N GLU A 12 -17.95 -12.77 -10.23
CA GLU A 12 -17.84 -13.30 -8.88
C GLU A 12 -16.42 -13.15 -8.32
N GLN A 13 -15.41 -13.51 -9.11
CA GLN A 13 -14.01 -13.34 -8.71
C GLN A 13 -13.66 -11.88 -8.46
N ILE A 14 -14.10 -10.95 -9.33
CA ILE A 14 -13.86 -9.52 -9.14
C ILE A 14 -14.52 -9.02 -7.86
N LYS A 15 -15.76 -9.44 -7.57
CA LYS A 15 -16.45 -9.07 -6.33
C LYS A 15 -15.71 -9.59 -5.10
N HIS A 16 -15.18 -10.82 -5.17
CA HIS A 16 -14.39 -11.39 -4.09
C HIS A 16 -13.08 -10.61 -3.85
N GLU A 17 -12.35 -10.27 -4.91
CA GLU A 17 -11.11 -9.48 -4.81
C GLU A 17 -11.38 -8.07 -4.27
N ASP A 18 -12.48 -7.42 -4.68
CA ASP A 18 -12.87 -6.10 -4.19
C ASP A 18 -13.19 -6.12 -2.68
N GLN A 19 -13.91 -7.15 -2.22
CA GLN A 19 -14.14 -7.37 -0.78
C GLN A 19 -12.83 -7.60 -0.02
N LEU A 20 -11.91 -8.37 -0.59
CA LEU A 20 -10.61 -8.65 0.01
C LEU A 20 -9.73 -7.38 0.09
N LEU A 21 -9.76 -6.54 -0.94
CA LEU A 21 -9.13 -5.22 -0.96
C LEU A 21 -9.69 -4.32 0.14
N ASN A 22 -11.02 -4.21 0.24
CA ASN A 22 -11.67 -3.42 1.27
C ASN A 22 -11.28 -3.87 2.69
N ASN A 23 -11.24 -5.19 2.93
CA ASN A 23 -10.81 -5.76 4.21
C ASN A 23 -9.35 -5.42 4.52
N ARG A 24 -8.44 -5.57 3.55
CA ARG A 24 -7.02 -5.23 3.70
C ARG A 24 -6.82 -3.75 4.03
N THR A 25 -7.51 -2.86 3.33
CA THR A 25 -7.46 -1.42 3.59
C THR A 25 -8.02 -1.08 4.96
N THR A 26 -9.12 -1.70 5.37
CA THR A 26 -9.70 -1.52 6.71
C THR A 26 -8.72 -1.95 7.80
N TRP A 27 -8.11 -3.13 7.65
CA TRP A 27 -7.10 -3.63 8.60
C TRP A 27 -5.87 -2.72 8.66
N LEU A 28 -5.42 -2.19 7.52
CA LEU A 28 -4.35 -1.21 7.48
C LEU A 28 -4.73 0.05 8.28
N LEU A 29 -5.91 0.64 8.03
CA LEU A 29 -6.35 1.85 8.75
C LEU A 29 -6.41 1.64 10.26
N VAL A 30 -6.96 0.51 10.71
CA VAL A 30 -7.03 0.16 12.14
C VAL A 30 -5.63 0.02 12.74
N LEU A 31 -4.73 -0.71 12.06
CA LEU A 31 -3.37 -0.90 12.53
C LEU A 31 -2.60 0.42 12.60
N GLN A 32 -2.74 1.29 11.60
CA GLN A 32 -2.10 2.60 11.57
C GLN A 32 -2.62 3.49 12.70
N GLY A 33 -3.94 3.53 12.93
CA GLY A 33 -4.54 4.26 14.06
C GLY A 33 -4.02 3.77 15.42
N PHE A 34 -3.89 2.45 15.58
CA PHE A 34 -3.29 1.86 16.78
C PHE A 34 -1.83 2.28 16.98
N LEU A 35 -1.02 2.23 15.92
CA LEU A 35 0.39 2.62 15.96
C LEU A 35 0.57 4.13 16.26
N PHE A 36 -0.26 4.99 15.68
CA PHE A 36 -0.25 6.43 15.99
C PHE A 36 -0.64 6.72 17.43
N SER A 37 -1.61 5.97 17.97
CA SER A 37 -2.00 6.08 19.37
C SER A 37 -0.84 5.68 20.30
N ALA A 38 -0.19 4.55 20.02
CA ALA A 38 1.00 4.11 20.76
C ALA A 38 2.14 5.14 20.68
N TYR A 39 2.37 5.73 19.51
CA TYR A 39 3.35 6.79 19.32
C TYR A 39 3.01 8.05 20.15
N SER A 40 1.76 8.50 20.14
CA SER A 40 1.30 9.65 20.95
C SER A 40 1.45 9.41 22.45
N ILE A 41 1.17 8.20 22.92
CA ILE A 41 1.40 7.80 24.32
C ILE A 41 2.90 7.88 24.66
N SER A 42 3.78 7.43 23.75
CA SER A 42 5.23 7.49 23.99
C SER A 42 5.76 8.92 24.14
N ILE A 43 5.23 9.89 23.37
CA ILE A 43 5.53 11.31 23.53
C ILE A 43 5.02 11.83 24.88
N SER A 44 3.81 11.43 25.26
CA SER A 44 3.21 11.84 26.53
C SER A 44 4.04 11.32 27.72
N ALA A 45 4.55 10.09 27.63
CA ALA A 45 5.43 9.51 28.64
C ALA A 45 6.76 10.27 28.76
N GLU A 46 7.35 10.70 27.64
CA GLU A 46 8.55 11.54 27.63
C GLU A 46 8.32 12.89 28.31
N ALA A 47 7.19 13.54 28.03
CA ALA A 47 6.83 14.83 28.64
C ALA A 47 6.70 14.74 30.17
N ILE A 48 6.18 13.62 30.69
CA ILE A 48 6.09 13.37 32.14
C ILE A 48 7.49 13.09 32.72
N ALA A 49 8.32 12.35 32.00
CA ALA A 49 9.66 11.96 32.44
C ALA A 49 10.64 13.13 32.55
N LEU A 50 10.48 14.19 31.74
CA LEU A 50 11.31 15.40 31.79
C LEU A 50 11.31 16.08 33.17
N ASN A 51 10.32 15.81 34.02
CA ASN A 51 10.26 16.32 35.39
C ASN A 51 11.10 15.53 36.41
N HIS A 52 11.77 14.44 36.00
CA HIS A 52 12.56 13.58 36.89
C HIS A 52 14.02 13.42 36.41
N ASN A 53 14.97 13.42 37.36
CA ASN A 53 16.42 13.41 37.12
C ASN A 53 16.98 12.12 36.45
N SER A 54 16.15 11.10 36.20
CA SER A 54 16.54 9.83 35.54
C SER A 54 16.15 9.79 34.06
N PHE A 55 16.19 10.93 33.38
CA PHE A 55 15.60 11.13 32.04
C PHE A 55 16.32 10.36 30.92
N GLN A 56 17.65 10.22 31.02
CA GLN A 56 18.48 9.77 29.89
C GLN A 56 18.23 8.31 29.47
N GLU A 57 18.13 7.36 30.42
CA GLU A 57 17.88 5.95 30.08
C GLU A 57 16.45 5.75 29.54
N LEU A 58 15.48 6.49 30.07
CA LEU A 58 14.10 6.42 29.62
C LEU A 58 13.93 7.02 28.22
N GLU A 59 14.61 8.12 27.92
CA GLU A 59 14.62 8.74 26.60
C GLU A 59 15.16 7.77 25.53
N GLU A 60 16.27 7.08 25.80
CA GLU A 60 16.84 6.08 24.89
C GLU A 60 15.86 4.93 24.61
N ARG A 61 15.20 4.41 25.65
CA ARG A 61 14.19 3.35 25.53
C ARG A 61 12.96 3.82 24.74
N LEU A 62 12.45 5.01 25.01
CA LEU A 62 11.32 5.60 24.27
C LEU A 62 11.68 5.85 22.80
N ASN A 63 12.90 6.29 22.52
CA ASN A 63 13.41 6.44 21.17
C ASN A 63 13.48 5.10 20.42
N LEU A 64 13.90 4.02 21.08
CA LEU A 64 13.90 2.68 20.48
C LEU A 64 12.47 2.21 20.17
N VAL A 65 11.53 2.37 21.12
CA VAL A 65 10.12 2.00 20.91
C VAL A 65 9.51 2.78 19.75
N ARG A 66 9.73 4.10 19.68
CA ARG A 66 9.26 4.95 18.57
C ARG A 66 9.79 4.50 17.22
N LYS A 67 11.07 4.08 17.14
CA LYS A 67 11.66 3.52 15.93
C LYS A 67 10.98 2.20 15.52
N CYS A 68 10.75 1.30 16.47
CA CYS A 68 10.04 0.05 16.21
C CYS A 68 8.62 0.30 15.68
N ILE A 69 7.86 1.20 16.32
CA ILE A 69 6.51 1.58 15.89
C ILE A 69 6.52 2.10 14.45
N ALA A 70 7.42 3.02 14.12
CA ALA A 70 7.51 3.59 12.79
C ALA A 70 7.91 2.55 11.72
N ILE A 71 8.84 1.65 12.03
CA ILE A 71 9.21 0.54 11.14
C ILE A 71 8.01 -0.39 10.91
N SER A 72 7.26 -0.75 11.95
CA SER A 72 6.03 -1.54 11.83
C SER A 72 4.98 -0.82 10.97
N GLY A 73 4.84 0.50 11.11
CA GLY A 73 3.94 1.32 10.30
C GLY A 73 4.28 1.32 8.82
N ILE A 74 5.56 1.46 8.47
CA ILE A 74 6.04 1.39 7.08
C ILE A 74 5.90 -0.04 6.53
N THR A 75 6.31 -1.04 7.30
CA THR A 75 6.33 -2.44 6.85
C THR A 75 4.91 -2.94 6.56
N SER A 76 3.96 -2.66 7.45
CA SER A 76 2.55 -3.02 7.23
C SER A 76 1.96 -2.32 6.01
N SER A 77 2.33 -1.05 5.75
CA SER A 77 1.92 -0.33 4.55
C SER A 77 2.45 -0.97 3.26
N ILE A 78 3.72 -1.39 3.25
CA ILE A 78 4.34 -2.09 2.11
C ILE A 78 3.66 -3.43 1.85
N VAL A 79 3.44 -4.24 2.90
CA VAL A 79 2.78 -5.55 2.78
C VAL A 79 1.38 -5.41 2.18
N ILE A 80 0.60 -4.42 2.64
CA ILE A 80 -0.73 -4.17 2.11
C ILE A 80 -0.67 -3.64 0.67
N ALA A 81 0.26 -2.75 0.34
CA ALA A 81 0.47 -2.30 -1.04
C ALA A 81 0.76 -3.45 -2.00
N ILE A 82 1.64 -4.39 -1.62
CA ILE A 82 1.93 -5.59 -2.43
C ILE A 82 0.65 -6.41 -2.63
N GLY A 83 -0.13 -6.63 -1.57
CA GLY A 83 -1.41 -7.34 -1.66
C GLY A 83 -2.41 -6.68 -2.59
N ILE A 84 -2.49 -5.35 -2.58
CA ILE A 84 -3.36 -4.57 -3.47
C ILE A 84 -2.90 -4.71 -4.94
N LEU A 85 -1.60 -4.58 -5.20
CA LEU A 85 -1.04 -4.73 -6.53
C LEU A 85 -1.25 -6.14 -7.10
N ALA A 86 -1.10 -7.17 -6.26
CA ALA A 86 -1.35 -8.55 -6.65
C ALA A 86 -2.82 -8.79 -7.05
N ALA A 87 -3.77 -8.31 -6.24
CA ALA A 87 -5.20 -8.40 -6.56
C ALA A 87 -5.56 -7.60 -7.82
N SER A 88 -5.02 -6.39 -7.97
CA SER A 88 -5.18 -5.57 -9.18
C SER A 88 -4.72 -6.30 -10.45
N ARG A 89 -3.53 -6.94 -10.38
CA ARG A 89 -2.99 -7.72 -11.50
C ARG A 89 -3.87 -8.93 -11.84
N SER A 90 -4.43 -9.60 -10.83
CA SER A 90 -5.37 -10.72 -11.01
C SER A 90 -6.64 -10.28 -11.76
N ILE A 91 -7.27 -9.19 -11.30
CA ILE A 91 -8.45 -8.59 -11.95
C ILE A 91 -8.14 -8.21 -13.39
N TYR A 92 -7.01 -7.54 -13.64
CA TYR A 92 -6.62 -7.14 -14.99
C TYR A 92 -6.40 -8.34 -15.92
N ALA A 93 -5.78 -9.41 -15.42
CA ALA A 93 -5.58 -10.64 -16.19
C ALA A 93 -6.91 -11.31 -16.57
N LEU A 94 -7.89 -11.31 -15.67
CA LEU A 94 -9.23 -11.84 -15.93
C LEU A 94 -9.97 -11.02 -16.99
N VAL A 95 -9.94 -9.69 -16.87
CA VAL A 95 -10.57 -8.77 -17.83
C VAL A 95 -9.93 -8.90 -19.20
N LYS A 96 -8.60 -8.95 -19.26
CA LYS A 96 -7.87 -9.17 -20.51
C LYS A 96 -8.23 -10.51 -21.15
N SER A 97 -8.46 -11.55 -20.33
CA SER A 97 -8.87 -12.87 -20.81
C SER A 97 -10.30 -12.87 -21.33
N TRP A 98 -11.22 -12.16 -20.66
CA TRP A 98 -12.57 -11.89 -21.20
C TRP A 98 -12.48 -11.16 -22.54
N ASP A 99 -11.61 -10.16 -22.63
CA ASP A 99 -11.52 -9.35 -23.83
C ASP A 99 -10.97 -10.09 -25.03
N LYS A 100 -10.07 -11.05 -24.81
CA LYS A 100 -9.45 -11.89 -25.84
C LYS A 100 -10.35 -13.02 -26.32
N ASN A 101 -11.19 -13.59 -25.45
CA ASN A 101 -11.91 -14.84 -25.73
C ASN A 101 -13.31 -14.66 -26.33
N PHE A 102 -13.86 -13.44 -26.31
CA PHE A 102 -15.24 -13.19 -26.76
C PHE A 102 -15.29 -11.98 -27.71
N ASP A 103 -16.13 -12.07 -28.74
CA ASP A 103 -16.29 -11.00 -29.73
C ASP A 103 -17.17 -9.85 -29.20
N GLN A 104 -17.09 -8.68 -29.84
CA GLN A 104 -17.81 -7.49 -29.39
C GLN A 104 -19.34 -7.66 -29.41
N GLN A 105 -19.88 -8.47 -30.33
CA GLN A 105 -21.30 -8.83 -30.35
C GLN A 105 -21.73 -9.70 -29.16
N GLN A 106 -20.83 -10.57 -28.68
CA GLN A 106 -21.11 -11.37 -27.49
C GLN A 106 -20.98 -10.51 -26.23
N LYS A 107 -19.98 -9.62 -26.18
CA LYS A 107 -19.79 -8.69 -25.06
C LYS A 107 -20.95 -7.72 -24.87
N SER A 108 -21.56 -7.22 -25.95
CA SER A 108 -22.68 -6.26 -25.86
C SER A 108 -23.95 -6.85 -25.23
N GLN A 109 -24.06 -8.18 -25.15
CA GLN A 109 -25.16 -8.87 -24.49
C GLN A 109 -25.01 -8.89 -22.95
N TYR A 110 -23.85 -8.52 -22.41
CA TYR A 110 -23.58 -8.53 -20.98
C TYR A 110 -23.29 -7.12 -20.47
N PRO A 111 -23.62 -6.82 -19.19
CA PRO A 111 -23.19 -5.58 -18.56
C PRO A 111 -21.67 -5.48 -18.55
N GLN A 112 -21.15 -4.25 -18.56
CA GLN A 112 -19.71 -4.04 -18.45
C GLN A 112 -19.19 -4.66 -17.15
N ILE A 113 -18.15 -5.51 -17.26
CA ILE A 113 -17.51 -6.17 -16.10
C ILE A 113 -16.85 -5.14 -15.18
N ILE A 114 -16.41 -4.02 -15.76
CA ILE A 114 -15.73 -2.93 -15.10
C ILE A 114 -16.23 -1.61 -15.69
N GLY A 115 -16.35 -0.56 -14.87
CA GLY A 115 -16.69 0.79 -15.33
C GLY A 115 -15.75 1.30 -16.44
N LYS A 116 -16.31 2.09 -17.38
CA LYS A 116 -15.56 2.69 -18.49
C LYS A 116 -14.44 3.64 -18.04
N GLU A 117 -13.52 3.86 -19.00
CA GLU A 117 -12.19 4.47 -18.90
C GLU A 117 -12.05 5.73 -18.02
N LEU A 118 -10.84 5.87 -17.46
CA LEU A 118 -10.38 6.78 -16.40
C LEU A 118 -10.76 6.40 -14.96
N LEU A 119 -12.05 6.26 -14.64
CA LEU A 119 -12.51 6.07 -13.25
C LEU A 119 -12.74 4.60 -12.84
N GLY A 120 -12.91 3.68 -13.80
CA GLY A 120 -13.23 2.27 -13.52
C GLY A 120 -12.10 1.47 -12.84
N ILE A 121 -11.05 1.10 -13.58
CA ILE A 121 -9.93 0.30 -13.02
C ILE A 121 -8.94 1.20 -12.29
N ARG A 122 -8.49 2.27 -12.96
CA ARG A 122 -7.44 3.14 -12.44
C ARG A 122 -7.97 4.07 -11.35
N GLY A 123 -9.20 4.60 -11.52
CA GLY A 123 -9.82 5.49 -10.54
C GLY A 123 -10.04 4.85 -9.17
N GLY A 124 -10.59 3.63 -9.11
CA GLY A 124 -10.79 2.91 -7.85
C GLY A 124 -9.49 2.50 -7.15
N LEU A 125 -8.42 2.25 -7.91
CA LEU A 125 -7.11 1.88 -7.36
C LEU A 125 -6.35 3.07 -6.74
N ILE A 126 -6.60 4.29 -7.21
CA ILE A 126 -5.87 5.48 -6.75
C ILE A 126 -6.04 5.69 -5.24
N PRO A 127 -7.26 5.81 -4.67
CA PRO A 127 -7.43 6.01 -3.23
C PRO A 127 -6.81 4.87 -2.40
N VAL A 128 -6.97 3.64 -2.90
CA VAL A 128 -6.54 2.41 -2.21
C VAL A 128 -5.03 2.26 -2.19
N LEU A 129 -4.31 2.73 -3.23
CA LEU A 129 -2.85 2.72 -3.28
C LEU A 129 -2.22 3.97 -2.64
N VAL A 130 -2.88 5.13 -2.73
CA VAL A 130 -2.33 6.39 -2.21
C VAL A 130 -2.07 6.31 -0.71
N LEU A 131 -2.98 5.68 0.05
CA LEU A 131 -2.83 5.51 1.49
C LEU A 131 -1.58 4.71 1.89
N PRO A 132 -1.43 3.42 1.49
CA PRO A 132 -0.28 2.60 1.86
C PRO A 132 1.04 3.02 1.20
N VAL A 133 1.01 3.58 -0.01
CA VAL A 133 2.26 3.89 -0.74
C VAL A 133 2.80 5.26 -0.36
N PHE A 134 1.93 6.26 -0.21
CA PHE A 134 2.36 7.64 0.00
C PHE A 134 2.03 8.13 1.41
N VAL A 135 0.76 8.12 1.81
CA VAL A 135 0.32 8.81 3.04
C VAL A 135 0.98 8.23 4.28
N PHE A 136 0.89 6.91 4.51
CA PHE A 136 1.44 6.33 5.73
C PHE A 136 2.97 6.32 5.78
N PRO A 137 3.71 5.86 4.75
CA PRO A 137 5.17 5.91 4.77
C PRO A 137 5.70 7.34 4.92
N PHE A 138 5.09 8.32 4.24
CA PHE A 138 5.47 9.72 4.38
C PHE A 138 5.23 10.24 5.79
N THR A 139 4.07 9.93 6.39
CA THR A 139 3.75 10.33 7.77
C THR A 139 4.75 9.75 8.76
N TRP A 140 5.11 8.46 8.64
CA TRP A 140 6.10 7.83 9.52
C TRP A 140 7.52 8.35 9.31
N ALA A 141 7.88 8.66 8.06
CA ALA A 141 9.16 9.28 7.74
C ALA A 141 9.23 10.68 8.39
N PHE A 142 8.17 11.49 8.28
CA PHE A 142 8.09 12.82 8.90
C PHE A 142 8.18 12.75 10.43
N LEU A 143 7.46 11.81 11.06
CA LEU A 143 7.47 11.61 12.52
C LEU A 143 8.79 11.02 13.06
N SER A 144 9.66 10.51 12.19
CA SER A 144 10.94 9.92 12.58
C SER A 144 12.04 10.44 11.65
N PRO A 145 12.67 11.59 11.95
CA PRO A 145 13.70 12.21 11.11
C PRO A 145 14.85 11.27 10.74
N PHE A 146 15.17 10.32 11.63
CA PHE A 146 16.12 9.24 11.39
C PHE A 146 15.72 8.32 10.21
N LEU A 147 14.43 8.01 10.06
CA LEU A 147 13.92 7.19 8.96
C LEU A 147 13.87 7.96 7.64
N LEU A 148 13.57 9.27 7.66
CA LEU A 148 13.62 10.12 6.47
C LEU A 148 14.99 10.05 5.78
N ILE A 149 16.07 10.23 6.55
CA ILE A 149 17.44 10.18 6.03
C ILE A 149 17.74 8.80 5.42
N ARG A 150 17.35 7.71 6.11
CA ARG A 150 17.60 6.34 5.63
C ARG A 150 16.82 6.02 4.36
N ILE A 151 15.55 6.42 4.25
CA ILE A 151 14.73 6.23 3.06
C ILE A 151 15.31 7.00 1.88
N ILE A 152 15.69 8.27 2.08
CA ILE A 152 16.34 9.09 1.05
C ILE A 152 17.63 8.42 0.57
N THR A 153 18.49 7.96 1.50
CA THR A 153 19.73 7.26 1.11
C THR A 153 19.46 5.97 0.35
N GLY A 154 18.46 5.18 0.74
CA GLY A 154 18.09 3.94 0.06
C GLY A 154 17.56 4.18 -1.35
N ILE A 155 16.69 5.17 -1.53
CA ILE A 155 16.18 5.57 -2.85
C ILE A 155 17.33 6.07 -3.74
N SER A 156 18.24 6.89 -3.20
CA SER A 156 19.42 7.38 -3.94
C SER A 156 20.31 6.23 -4.40
N ILE A 157 20.51 5.19 -3.59
CA ILE A 157 21.27 3.99 -3.98
C ILE A 157 20.57 3.24 -5.12
N ILE A 158 19.26 3.03 -5.03
CA ILE A 158 18.49 2.34 -6.08
C ILE A 158 18.55 3.13 -7.40
N ILE A 159 18.39 4.44 -7.35
CA ILE A 159 18.50 5.32 -8.52
C ILE A 159 19.91 5.24 -9.12
N PHE A 160 20.95 5.28 -8.28
CA PHE A 160 22.34 5.15 -8.71
C PHE A 160 22.60 3.80 -9.40
N PHE A 161 22.07 2.71 -8.87
CA PHE A 161 22.17 1.38 -9.50
C PHE A 161 21.44 1.32 -10.84
N ILE A 162 20.23 1.89 -10.94
CA ILE A 162 19.49 1.97 -12.20
C ILE A 162 20.27 2.79 -13.23
N PHE A 163 20.89 3.90 -12.81
CA PHE A 163 21.72 4.75 -13.67
C PHE A 163 22.98 4.04 -14.17
N LEU A 164 23.67 3.30 -13.30
CA LEU A 164 24.82 2.47 -13.69
C LEU A 164 24.45 1.39 -14.72
N ILE A 165 23.34 0.69 -14.50
CA ILE A 165 22.82 -0.33 -15.44
C ILE A 165 22.41 0.31 -16.77
N ALA A 166 21.92 1.54 -16.76
CA ALA A 166 21.56 2.27 -17.98
C ALA A 166 22.78 2.72 -18.79
N LEU A 167 23.90 3.06 -18.14
CA LEU A 167 25.15 3.42 -18.80
C LEU A 167 25.83 2.20 -19.45
N ASP A 168 25.79 1.05 -18.79
CA ASP A 168 26.37 -0.20 -19.29
C ASP A 168 25.71 -0.70 -20.60
N LYS A 169 24.45 -0.36 -20.83
CA LYS A 169 23.72 -0.71 -22.07
C LYS A 169 24.03 0.19 -23.27
N ASN A 170 24.71 1.32 -23.07
CA ASN A 170 25.04 2.30 -24.12
C ASN A 170 26.52 2.29 -24.52
N SER A 171 27.34 1.43 -23.91
CA SER A 171 28.72 1.13 -24.32
C SER A 171 28.79 -0.12 -25.18
#